data_AF-A0AAN7XBR4-F1
#
_entry.id   AF-A0AAN7XBR4-F1
#
_cell.length_a   1.000
_cell.length_b   1.000
_cell.length_c   1.000
_cell.angle_alpha   90.00
_cell.angle_beta   90.00
_cell.angle_gamma   90.00
#
_symmetry.space_group_name_H-M   'P 1'
#
loop_
_entity.id
_entity.type
_entity.pdbx_description
1 polymer ?
#
loop_
_entity_poly.entity_id
_entity_poly.type
_entity_poly.pdbx_seq_one_letter_code
_entity_poly.pdbx_strand_id
1 'polypeptide(L)'
;MIVQPRLVEYTSVHEVLKNFGEQFKVPMDVCRIVHVRVALRGSLRLEQLREDKRLWDFQEKLIPNVDKVLKRVGMLGSEGRS
;
A
#
# COMPACT_ATOMS: atom_id res chain seq x y z
N MET A 1 6.05 9.54 -2.18
CA MET A 1 7.25 10.14 -1.57
C MET A 1 8.26 9.06 -1.29
N ILE A 2 9.55 9.35 -1.44
CA ILE A 2 10.64 8.46 -1.05
C ILE A 2 11.36 9.15 0.10
N VAL A 3 11.48 8.45 1.22
CA VAL A 3 12.13 8.91 2.46
C VAL A 3 12.86 7.74 3.11
N GLN A 4 13.90 8.03 3.90
CA GLN A 4 14.50 7.04 4.79
C GLN A 4 13.64 6.91 6.06
N PRO A 5 12.95 5.78 6.31
CA PRO A 5 11.98 5.68 7.40
C PRO A 5 12.55 5.96 8.78
N ARG A 6 13.84 5.63 9.00
CA ARG A 6 14.54 5.84 10.28
C ARG A 6 14.87 7.30 10.59
N LEU A 7 14.71 8.21 9.62
CA LEU A 7 14.95 9.64 9.77
C LEU A 7 13.65 10.45 9.76
N VAL A 8 12.50 9.78 9.77
CA VAL A 8 11.18 10.43 9.82
C VAL A 8 10.75 10.55 11.28
N GLU A 9 10.44 11.77 11.72
CA GLU A 9 9.96 12.04 13.08
C GLU A 9 8.43 12.08 13.13
N TYR A 10 7.81 12.77 12.17
CA TYR A 10 6.36 13.00 12.18
C TYR A 10 5.77 12.94 10.78
N THR A 11 4.64 12.23 10.64
CA THR A 11 3.92 12.04 9.38
C THR A 11 2.44 12.37 9.53
N SER A 12 1.87 12.91 8.45
CA SER A 12 0.44 12.93 8.15
C SER A 12 0.08 11.74 7.25
N VAL A 13 -1.20 11.54 6.99
CA VAL A 13 -1.72 10.47 6.12
C VAL A 13 -1.14 10.55 4.70
N HIS A 14 -0.86 11.75 4.20
CA HIS A 14 -0.44 11.97 2.82
C HIS A 14 0.95 12.60 2.68
N GLU A 15 1.55 13.05 3.77
CA GLU A 15 2.80 13.81 3.75
C GLU A 15 3.66 13.56 5.00
N VAL A 16 4.96 13.80 4.88
CA VAL A 16 5.91 13.79 6.01
C VAL A 16 6.00 15.23 6.49
N LEU A 17 5.66 15.44 7.76
CA LEU A 17 5.57 16.78 8.36
C LEU A 17 6.90 17.19 9.01
N LYS A 18 7.68 16.22 9.49
CA LYS A 18 9.01 16.46 10.06
C LYS A 18 9.93 15.26 9.81
N ASN A 19 11.09 15.52 9.24
CA ASN A 19 12.16 14.54 9.05
C ASN A 19 13.55 15.18 9.17
N PHE A 20 14.57 14.35 9.33
CA PHE A 20 15.98 14.74 9.45
C PHE A 20 16.84 14.26 8.27
N GLY A 21 16.22 13.67 7.25
CA GLY A 21 16.90 13.12 6.08
C GLY A 21 16.33 13.68 4.78
N GLU A 22 16.88 13.21 3.66
CA GLU A 22 16.38 13.59 2.34
C GLU A 22 14.94 13.10 2.11
N GLN A 23 14.18 13.91 1.40
CA GLN A 23 12.82 13.60 0.96
C GLN A 23 12.68 13.92 -0.52
N PHE A 24 12.19 12.95 -1.27
CA PHE A 24 11.86 13.11 -2.68
C PHE A 24 10.36 13.02 -2.89
N LYS A 25 9.75 14.10 -3.39
CA LYS A 25 8.35 14.08 -3.80
C LYS A 25 8.24 13.32 -5.11
N VAL A 26 7.45 12.26 -5.11
CA VAL A 26 7.18 11.47 -6.33
C VAL A 26 5.94 12.09 -6.98
N PRO A 27 6.02 12.53 -8.24
CA PRO A 27 4.87 13.07 -8.96
C PRO A 27 3.71 12.06 -9.06
N MET A 28 2.47 12.55 -9.08
CA MET A 28 1.25 11.71 -9.07
C MET A 28 0.99 10.98 -10.41
N ASP A 29 1.58 11.47 -11.49
CA ASP A 29 1.63 10.80 -12.79
C ASP A 29 2.62 9.61 -12.79
N VAL A 30 3.57 9.59 -11.85
CA VAL A 30 4.52 8.48 -11.66
C VAL A 30 4.02 7.48 -10.62
N CYS A 31 3.31 7.92 -9.58
CA CYS A 31 2.78 7.03 -8.54
C CYS A 31 1.33 7.35 -8.16
N ARG A 32 0.53 6.31 -7.89
CA ARG A 32 -0.82 6.45 -7.33
C ARG A 32 -0.81 6.15 -5.84
N ILE A 33 -1.46 7.01 -5.06
CA ILE A 33 -1.64 6.79 -3.63
C ILE A 33 -2.98 6.08 -3.43
N VAL A 34 -2.94 4.88 -2.86
CA VAL A 34 -4.13 4.15 -2.42
C VAL A 34 -4.30 4.37 -0.92
N HIS A 35 -5.34 5.08 -0.51
CA HIS A 35 -5.69 5.28 0.89
C HIS A 35 -6.89 4.39 1.23
N VAL A 36 -6.64 3.33 1.99
CA VAL A 36 -7.69 2.45 2.51
C VAL A 36 -8.13 2.98 3.88
N ARG A 37 -9.41 3.32 4.00
CA ARG A 37 -10.03 3.82 5.22
C ARG A 37 -11.44 3.28 5.37
N VAL A 38 -11.98 3.37 6.59
CA VAL A 38 -13.41 3.10 6.84
C VAL A 38 -14.25 4.00 5.92
N ALA A 39 -15.32 3.42 5.37
CA ALA A 39 -16.21 4.11 4.44
C ALA A 39 -16.85 5.34 5.12
N LEU A 40 -16.48 6.53 4.66
CA LEU A 40 -17.11 7.77 5.14
C LEU A 40 -18.56 7.95 4.68
N ARG A 41 -18.88 7.36 3.53
CA ARG A 41 -20.21 7.40 2.94
C ARG A 41 -20.87 6.05 3.13
N GLY A 42 -21.21 5.72 4.38
CA GLY A 42 -21.82 4.43 4.75
C GLY A 42 -23.16 4.13 4.07
N SER A 43 -23.79 5.15 3.47
CA SER A 43 -25.00 4.98 2.65
C SER A 43 -24.75 4.51 1.22
N LEU A 44 -23.50 4.49 0.75
CA LEU A 44 -23.16 3.98 -0.58
C LEU A 44 -23.34 2.46 -0.61
N ARG A 45 -24.07 2.00 -1.60
CA ARG A 45 -24.22 0.58 -1.92
C ARG A 45 -23.06 0.13 -2.80
N LEU A 46 -22.81 -1.19 -2.84
CA LEU A 46 -21.70 -1.78 -3.58
C LEU A 46 -21.75 -1.43 -5.07
N GLU A 47 -22.95 -1.37 -5.67
CA GLU A 47 -23.15 -1.09 -7.10
C GLU A 47 -22.77 0.35 -7.48
N GLN A 48 -22.70 1.25 -6.49
CA GLN A 48 -22.30 2.65 -6.68
C GLN A 48 -20.79 2.85 -6.59
N LEU A 49 -20.05 1.82 -6.17
CA LEU A 49 -18.60 1.85 -6.06
C LEU A 49 -17.97 1.41 -7.39
N ARG A 50 -16.86 2.06 -7.74
CA ARG A 50 -16.02 1.62 -8.86
C ARG A 50 -14.91 0.74 -8.30
N GLU A 51 -14.81 -0.48 -8.81
CA GLU A 51 -13.68 -1.35 -8.52
C GLU A 51 -12.42 -0.82 -9.21
N ASP A 52 -11.35 -0.61 -8.45
CA ASP A 52 -10.02 -0.31 -9.01
C ASP A 52 -9.19 -1.61 -9.07
N LYS A 53 -9.02 -2.13 -10.28
CA LYS A 53 -8.23 -3.36 -10.54
C LYS A 53 -6.77 -3.08 -10.82
N ARG A 54 -6.28 -1.84 -10.76
CA ARG A 54 -4.88 -1.54 -11.15
C ARG A 54 -3.83 -2.26 -10.32
N LEU A 55 -4.14 -2.60 -9.07
CA LEU A 55 -3.22 -3.40 -8.25
C LEU A 55 -2.99 -4.79 -8.87
N TRP A 56 -4.00 -5.34 -9.56
CA TRP A 56 -3.90 -6.62 -10.28
C TRP A 56 -2.97 -6.57 -11.50
N ASP A 57 -2.67 -5.39 -12.05
CA ASP A 57 -1.69 -5.25 -13.15
C ASP A 57 -0.29 -5.75 -12.73
N PHE A 58 -0.03 -5.81 -11.42
CA PHE A 58 1.25 -6.24 -10.85
C PHE A 58 1.21 -7.67 -10.27
N GLN A 59 0.13 -8.43 -10.48
CA GLN A 59 -0.11 -9.70 -9.80
C GLN A 59 1.03 -10.70 -9.89
N GLU A 60 1.65 -10.81 -11.07
CA GLU A 60 2.74 -11.75 -11.36
C GLU A 60 3.95 -11.51 -10.45
N LYS A 61 4.15 -10.26 -10.02
CA LYS A 61 5.24 -9.88 -9.12
C LYS A 61 4.77 -9.70 -7.68
N LEU A 62 3.56 -9.18 -7.48
CA LEU A 62 3.04 -8.82 -6.16
C LEU A 62 2.76 -10.07 -5.32
N ILE A 63 2.02 -11.04 -5.85
CA ILE A 63 1.63 -12.24 -5.11
C ILE A 63 2.85 -13.03 -4.62
N PRO A 64 3.82 -13.41 -5.48
CA PRO A 64 4.97 -14.19 -5.02
C PRO A 64 5.83 -13.46 -3.98
N ASN A 65 5.93 -12.14 -4.08
CA ASN A 65 6.70 -11.34 -3.12
C ASN A 65 5.99 -11.23 -1.77
N VAL A 66 4.67 -11.05 -1.77
CA VAL A 66 3.86 -11.04 -0.55
C VAL A 66 3.92 -12.42 0.11
N ASP A 67 3.69 -13.49 -0.64
CA ASP A 67 3.78 -14.87 -0.13
C ASP A 67 5.14 -15.17 0.49
N LYS A 68 6.23 -14.71 -0.14
CA LYS A 68 7.59 -14.88 0.38
C LYS A 68 7.77 -14.19 1.75
N VAL A 69 7.23 -12.99 1.92
CA VAL A 69 7.29 -12.25 3.20
C VAL A 69 6.42 -12.95 4.24
N LEU A 70 5.19 -13.33 3.89
CA LEU A 70 4.28 -14.01 4.79
C LEU A 70 4.82 -15.37 5.26
N LYS A 71 5.48 -16.13 4.38
CA LYS A 71 6.20 -17.36 4.77
C LYS A 71 7.35 -17.06 5.73
N ARG A 72 8.16 -16.03 5.46
CA ARG A 72 9.30 -15.65 6.30
C ARG A 72 8.87 -15.26 7.72
N VAL A 73 7.73 -14.60 7.85
CA VAL A 73 7.19 -14.15 9.15
C VAL A 73 6.25 -15.18 9.79
N GLY A 74 6.17 -16.41 9.24
CA GLY A 74 5.36 -17.50 9.79
C GLY A 74 3.84 -17.28 9.69
N MET A 75 3.39 -16.34 8.87
CA MET A 75 1.97 -16.01 8.67
C MET A 75 1.33 -16.79 7.51
N LEU A 76 2.13 -17.41 6.63
CA LEU A 76 1.65 -18.37 5.64
C LEU A 76 2.15 -19.78 6.04
N GLY A 77 1.23 -20.67 6.40
CA GLY A 77 1.50 -22.08 6.63
C GLY A 77 1.91 -22.82 5.34
N SER A 78 2.51 -23.99 5.48
CA SER A 78 2.91 -24.86 4.36
C SER A 78 1.74 -25.65 3.75
N GLU A 79 0.55 -25.06 3.63
CA GLU A 79 -0.61 -25.72 3.05
C GLU A 79 -1.09 -24.97 1.82
N GLY A 80 -1.00 -25.65 0.67
CA GLY A 80 -1.33 -25.09 -0.64
C GLY A 80 -0.59 -25.75 -1.80
N ARG A 81 -0.38 -27.07 -1.74
CA ARG A 81 -0.19 -27.92 -2.92
C ARG A 81 -1.35 -28.92 -2.90
N SER A 82 -2.42 -28.61 -3.62
CA SER A 82 -3.33 -29.60 -4.16
C SER A 82 -3.73 -29.19 -5.56
#